data_AF-A0A9E2JC96-F1
#
_entry.id   AF-A0A9E2JC96-F1
#
_cell.length_a   1.000
_cell.length_b   1.000
_cell.length_c   1.000
_cell.angle_alpha   90.00
_cell.angle_beta   90.00
_cell.angle_gamma   90.00
#
_symmetry.space_group_name_H-M   'P 1'
#
loop_
_entity.id
_entity.type
_entity.pdbx_description
1 polymer ?
#
loop_
_entity_poly.entity_id
_entity_poly.type
_entity_poly.pdbx_seq_one_letter_code
_entity_poly.pdbx_strand_id
1 'polypeptide(L)'
;MSAGLDPKGAAVRGAGPPPVGPAGFFHRRGGLRPVALGISQGAAFGAAFSIVALGAGGMQTSALRTAGTASFFIHGVYAVTFFAFAGAILATVVILALARLRKMSPEAIILAGVALSSLFTSGTILVQYFATDIEIATVVFWTFGDVARSNWRETGLLALVTGGAVLYYLFHRWDLNAMSTGEESARAL
;
A
#
# COMPACT_ATOMS: atom_id res chain seq x y z
N MET A 1 56.76 18.75 -49.38
CA MET A 1 56.87 17.31 -49.06
C MET A 1 56.45 17.16 -47.60
N SER A 2 55.29 16.53 -47.36
CA SER A 2 54.67 16.09 -46.07
C SER A 2 54.49 17.15 -44.96
N ALA A 3 53.30 17.66 -44.65
CA ALA A 3 52.11 17.04 -44.04
C ALA A 3 52.32 16.53 -42.60
N GLY A 4 51.54 17.08 -41.65
CA GLY A 4 51.54 16.64 -40.25
C GLY A 4 50.70 17.47 -39.26
N LEU A 5 49.41 17.72 -39.58
CA LEU A 5 48.26 17.88 -38.66
C LEU A 5 48.32 18.90 -37.49
N ASP A 6 47.74 20.09 -37.69
CA ASP A 6 47.14 20.91 -36.64
C ASP A 6 45.61 20.98 -36.87
N PRO A 7 44.78 20.29 -36.06
CA PRO A 7 43.34 20.46 -36.09
C PRO A 7 42.93 21.69 -35.26
N LYS A 8 42.77 22.80 -35.96
CA LYS A 8 42.00 23.97 -35.52
C LYS A 8 40.62 23.55 -34.97
N GLY A 9 40.29 24.14 -33.83
CA GLY A 9 39.07 24.96 -33.74
C GLY A 9 37.79 24.27 -33.28
N ALA A 10 37.33 24.74 -32.11
CA ALA A 10 35.96 25.17 -31.87
C ALA A 10 34.82 24.14 -32.06
N ALA A 11 34.28 23.67 -30.94
CA ALA A 11 32.83 23.79 -30.68
C ALA A 11 32.49 23.34 -29.25
N VAL A 12 32.59 24.27 -28.32
CA VAL A 12 31.75 24.29 -27.12
C VAL A 12 30.30 24.45 -27.61
N ARG A 13 29.50 23.37 -27.62
CA ARG A 13 28.04 23.46 -27.78
C ARG A 13 27.34 22.27 -27.11
N GLY A 14 26.81 22.54 -25.92
CA GLY A 14 25.53 22.01 -25.46
C GLY A 14 25.43 20.51 -25.17
N ALA A 15 26.09 20.04 -24.12
CA ALA A 15 25.56 18.89 -23.38
C ALA A 15 24.34 19.37 -22.57
N GLY A 16 23.18 19.49 -23.22
CA GLY A 16 21.91 19.58 -22.49
C GLY A 16 21.74 18.33 -21.63
N PRO A 17 21.06 18.41 -20.46
CA PRO A 17 20.78 17.21 -19.69
C PRO A 17 20.07 16.19 -20.59
N PRO A 18 20.40 14.88 -20.48
CA PRO A 18 19.84 13.87 -21.36
C PRO A 18 18.30 13.93 -21.31
N PRO A 19 17.62 13.68 -22.44
CA PRO A 19 16.17 13.72 -22.51
C PRO A 19 15.60 12.83 -21.41
N VAL A 20 14.78 13.43 -20.55
CA VAL A 20 14.12 12.76 -19.43
C VAL A 20 13.06 11.82 -20.01
N GLY A 21 13.51 10.68 -20.51
CA GLY A 21 12.61 9.61 -20.93
C GLY A 21 11.86 9.06 -19.72
N PRO A 22 10.69 8.42 -19.92
CA PRO A 22 9.92 7.79 -18.84
C PRO A 22 10.72 6.77 -18.02
N ALA A 23 11.82 6.24 -18.57
CA ALA A 23 12.76 5.38 -17.85
C ALA A 23 13.60 6.11 -16.78
N GLY A 24 13.93 7.39 -16.98
CA GLY A 24 14.70 8.20 -16.02
C GLY A 24 13.89 8.64 -14.80
N PHE A 25 12.56 8.69 -14.94
CA PHE A 25 11.63 9.01 -13.85
C PHE A 25 11.44 7.85 -12.86
N PHE A 26 11.61 6.62 -13.32
CA PHE A 26 11.51 5.42 -12.48
C PHE A 26 12.71 5.24 -11.54
N HIS A 27 13.91 5.65 -11.94
CA HIS A 27 15.12 5.45 -11.13
C HIS A 27 15.19 6.35 -9.88
N ARG A 28 14.47 7.49 -9.85
CA ARG A 28 14.34 8.35 -8.67
C ARG A 28 13.17 7.98 -7.73
N ARG A 29 12.30 7.05 -8.12
CA ARG A 29 11.10 6.64 -7.35
C ARG A 29 11.12 5.16 -6.97
N GLY A 30 12.30 4.62 -6.64
CA GLY A 30 12.45 3.23 -6.16
C GLY A 30 11.96 2.98 -4.73
N GLY A 31 11.49 4.01 -4.01
CA GLY A 31 10.99 3.89 -2.65
C GLY A 31 9.47 3.89 -2.61
N LEU A 32 8.89 2.91 -1.91
CA LEU A 32 7.47 2.86 -1.54
C LEU A 32 6.99 4.25 -1.09
N ARG A 33 5.99 4.79 -1.79
CA ARG A 33 5.30 6.05 -1.40
C ARG A 33 4.90 5.95 0.08
N PRO A 34 5.27 6.90 0.95
CA PRO A 34 4.95 6.86 2.39
C PRO A 34 3.47 6.66 2.70
N VAL A 35 2.59 7.17 1.83
CA VAL A 35 1.15 6.95 1.90
C VAL A 35 0.77 5.48 1.68
N ALA A 36 1.43 4.77 0.74
CA ALA A 36 1.19 3.35 0.53
C ALA A 36 1.70 2.51 1.71
N LEU A 37 2.76 2.94 2.39
CA LEU A 37 3.20 2.29 3.64
C LEU A 37 2.09 2.37 4.70
N GLY A 38 1.46 3.53 4.88
CA GLY A 38 0.36 3.69 5.85
C GLY A 38 -0.84 2.78 5.57
N ILE A 39 -1.20 2.61 4.30
CA ILE A 39 -2.31 1.72 3.89
C ILE A 39 -1.96 0.25 4.17
N SER A 40 -0.76 -0.19 3.82
CA SER A 40 -0.31 -1.56 4.10
C SER A 40 -0.20 -1.84 5.60
N GLN A 41 0.32 -0.89 6.40
CA GLN A 41 0.37 -1.02 7.85
C GLN A 41 -1.04 -1.04 8.48
N GLY A 42 -1.98 -0.26 7.93
CA GLY A 42 -3.39 -0.32 8.33
C GLY A 42 -4.04 -1.68 8.05
N ALA A 43 -3.69 -2.32 6.92
CA ALA A 43 -4.15 -3.68 6.61
C ALA A 43 -3.58 -4.72 7.58
N ALA A 44 -2.27 -4.64 7.87
CA ALA A 44 -1.61 -5.53 8.82
C ALA A 44 -2.20 -5.39 10.24
N PHE A 45 -2.46 -4.16 10.68
CA PHE A 45 -3.15 -3.89 11.94
C PHE A 45 -4.55 -4.50 11.97
N GLY A 46 -5.35 -4.31 10.91
CA GLY A 46 -6.69 -4.88 10.81
C GLY A 46 -6.68 -6.41 10.88
N ALA A 47 -5.72 -7.06 10.21
CA ALA A 47 -5.53 -8.50 10.30
C ALA A 47 -5.14 -8.95 11.72
N ALA A 48 -4.16 -8.28 12.34
CA ALA A 48 -3.74 -8.57 13.71
C ALA A 48 -4.90 -8.41 14.70
N PHE A 49 -5.69 -7.35 14.56
CA PHE A 49 -6.89 -7.12 15.36
C PHE A 49 -7.91 -8.25 15.19
N SER A 50 -8.19 -8.68 13.96
CA SER A 50 -9.13 -9.79 13.73
C SER A 50 -8.63 -11.11 14.29
N ILE A 51 -7.33 -11.39 14.19
CA ILE A 51 -6.74 -12.64 14.67
C ILE A 51 -6.83 -12.70 16.20
N VAL A 52 -6.42 -11.63 16.89
CA VAL A 52 -6.26 -11.61 18.34
C VAL A 52 -7.54 -11.19 19.09
N ALA A 53 -8.25 -10.17 18.61
CA ALA A 53 -9.44 -9.65 19.30
C ALA A 53 -10.71 -10.45 18.97
N LEU A 54 -10.82 -10.99 17.76
CA LEU A 54 -11.99 -11.75 17.30
C LEU A 54 -11.77 -13.27 17.28
N GLY A 55 -10.54 -13.74 17.52
CA GLY A 55 -10.20 -15.16 17.52
C GLY A 55 -10.28 -15.80 16.12
N ALA A 56 -10.12 -15.01 15.06
CA ALA A 56 -10.22 -15.48 13.67
C ALA A 56 -9.07 -16.41 13.24
N GLY A 57 -8.05 -16.58 14.08
CA GLY A 57 -6.88 -17.47 13.87
C GLY A 57 -7.16 -18.97 13.99
N GLY A 58 -8.38 -19.40 14.35
CA GLY A 58 -8.82 -20.78 14.19
C GLY A 58 -8.44 -21.78 15.30
N MET A 59 -7.83 -21.37 16.42
CA MET A 59 -7.60 -22.26 17.57
C MET A 59 -8.03 -21.65 18.91
N GLN A 60 -8.49 -22.51 19.81
CA GLN A 60 -9.59 -22.28 20.75
C GLN A 60 -9.37 -21.36 21.96
N THR A 61 -8.32 -20.56 22.08
CA THR A 61 -8.07 -19.87 23.36
C THR A 61 -7.35 -18.54 23.19
N SER A 62 -8.09 -17.43 23.19
CA SER A 62 -7.49 -16.11 23.42
C SER A 62 -8.32 -15.18 24.29
N ALA A 63 -7.60 -14.29 24.98
CA ALA A 63 -8.03 -13.58 26.18
C ALA A 63 -9.03 -12.44 25.93
N LEU A 64 -9.13 -11.91 24.69
CA LEU A 64 -10.00 -10.79 24.35
C LEU A 64 -11.42 -11.20 23.90
N ARG A 65 -11.79 -12.48 24.00
CA ARG A 65 -13.08 -12.98 23.54
C ARG A 65 -14.26 -12.22 24.16
N THR A 66 -14.93 -11.42 23.33
CA THR A 66 -16.28 -10.96 23.66
C THR A 66 -17.21 -12.16 23.52
N ALA A 67 -17.98 -12.49 24.56
CA ALA A 67 -18.78 -13.72 24.66
C ALA A 67 -19.90 -13.89 23.59
N GLY A 68 -20.04 -12.97 22.63
CA GLY A 68 -21.06 -13.00 21.57
C GLY A 68 -20.62 -13.55 20.21
N THR A 69 -19.34 -13.87 20.00
CA THR A 69 -18.78 -14.18 18.65
C THR A 69 -18.70 -15.67 18.29
N ALA A 70 -19.45 -16.54 18.97
CA ALA A 70 -19.42 -17.99 18.75
C ALA A 70 -19.84 -18.42 17.32
N SER A 71 -20.52 -17.56 16.55
CA SER A 71 -20.99 -17.87 15.19
C SER A 71 -19.95 -17.64 14.07
N PHE A 72 -18.80 -17.02 14.35
CA PHE A 72 -17.82 -16.63 13.32
C PHE A 72 -16.75 -17.68 13.01
N PHE A 73 -16.78 -18.85 13.65
CA PHE A 73 -15.72 -19.86 13.55
C PHE A 73 -15.52 -20.46 12.15
N ILE A 74 -16.58 -20.55 11.33
CA ILE A 74 -16.50 -21.02 9.94
C ILE A 74 -16.00 -19.90 8.99
N HIS A 75 -15.98 -18.64 9.47
CA HIS A 75 -15.66 -17.42 8.72
C HIS A 75 -14.28 -16.83 9.07
N GLY A 76 -13.43 -17.52 9.84
CA GLY A 76 -12.16 -16.98 10.35
C GLY A 76 -11.26 -16.39 9.27
N VAL A 77 -11.03 -17.11 8.15
CA VAL A 77 -10.21 -16.62 7.03
C VAL A 77 -10.81 -15.35 6.39
N TYR A 78 -12.11 -15.35 6.12
CA TYR A 78 -12.80 -14.20 5.52
C TYR A 78 -12.84 -12.99 6.45
N ALA A 79 -12.95 -13.21 7.76
CA ALA A 79 -12.93 -12.15 8.76
C ALA A 79 -11.57 -11.43 8.75
N VAL A 80 -10.46 -12.18 8.73
CA VAL A 80 -9.11 -11.56 8.66
C VAL A 80 -8.97 -10.68 7.42
N THR A 81 -9.38 -11.17 6.24
CA THR A 81 -9.34 -10.39 5.00
C THR A 81 -10.25 -9.17 5.06
N PHE A 82 -11.46 -9.29 5.63
CA PHE A 82 -12.40 -8.19 5.78
C PHE A 82 -11.85 -7.08 6.69
N PHE A 83 -11.33 -7.43 7.86
CA PHE A 83 -10.77 -6.45 8.79
C PHE A 83 -9.46 -5.83 8.28
N ALA A 84 -8.63 -6.60 7.55
CA ALA A 84 -7.48 -6.04 6.86
C ALA A 84 -7.89 -5.00 5.80
N PHE A 85 -8.92 -5.31 5.00
CA PHE A 85 -9.44 -4.37 4.03
C PHE A 85 -10.07 -3.14 4.69
N ALA A 86 -10.82 -3.32 5.77
CA ALA A 86 -11.39 -2.23 6.56
C ALA A 86 -10.29 -1.33 7.17
N GLY A 87 -9.19 -1.91 7.66
CA GLY A 87 -8.03 -1.18 8.16
C GLY A 87 -7.33 -0.36 7.06
N ALA A 88 -7.20 -0.92 5.86
CA ALA A 88 -6.67 -0.22 4.69
C ALA A 88 -7.56 0.95 4.24
N ILE A 89 -8.88 0.75 4.22
CA ILE A 89 -9.85 1.81 3.92
C ILE A 89 -9.78 2.91 4.98
N LEU A 90 -9.77 2.53 6.26
CA LEU A 90 -9.67 3.50 7.36
C LEU A 90 -8.41 4.34 7.23
N ALA A 91 -7.25 3.72 6.95
CA ALA A 91 -6.01 4.43 6.69
C ALA A 91 -6.16 5.43 5.52
N THR A 92 -6.77 4.99 4.42
CA THR A 92 -7.00 5.82 3.22
C THR A 92 -7.91 7.00 3.53
N VAL A 93 -9.03 6.77 4.23
CA VAL A 93 -9.99 7.81 4.61
C VAL A 93 -9.35 8.82 5.53
N VAL A 94 -8.55 8.39 6.51
CA VAL A 94 -7.82 9.29 7.43
C VAL A 94 -6.86 10.20 6.66
N ILE A 95 -6.08 9.64 5.72
CA ILE A 95 -5.15 10.43 4.90
C ILE A 95 -5.91 11.42 4.01
N LEU A 96 -6.99 10.99 3.36
CA LEU A 96 -7.80 11.87 2.50
C LEU A 96 -8.50 12.97 3.31
N ALA A 97 -9.01 12.66 4.49
CA ALA A 97 -9.62 13.63 5.40
C ALA A 97 -8.60 14.69 5.84
N LEU A 98 -7.39 14.27 6.23
CA LEU A 98 -6.29 15.17 6.57
C LEU A 98 -5.90 16.05 5.37
N ALA A 99 -5.77 15.47 4.18
CA ALA A 99 -5.43 16.20 2.97
C ALA A 99 -6.48 17.27 2.62
N ARG A 100 -7.77 16.94 2.74
CA ARG A 100 -8.88 17.87 2.43
C ARG A 100 -9.02 18.99 3.45
N LEU A 101 -8.93 18.69 4.74
CA LEU A 101 -9.18 19.67 5.81
C LEU A 101 -8.07 20.73 5.93
N ARG A 102 -6.86 20.44 5.45
CA ARG A 102 -5.68 21.26 5.73
C ARG A 102 -5.03 21.91 4.50
N LYS A 103 -5.56 21.74 3.29
CA LYS A 103 -4.88 22.14 2.02
C LYS A 103 -3.38 21.81 2.09
N MET A 104 -3.08 20.59 2.54
CA MET A 104 -1.73 20.20 2.96
C MET A 104 -0.74 20.31 1.81
N SER A 105 0.47 20.81 2.13
CA SER A 105 1.59 20.73 1.20
C SER A 105 1.96 19.26 0.96
N PRO A 106 2.56 18.92 -0.20
CA PRO A 106 2.97 17.55 -0.51
C PRO A 106 3.85 16.90 0.57
N GLU A 107 4.68 17.69 1.25
CA GLU A 107 5.55 17.26 2.35
C GLU A 107 4.74 16.85 3.59
N ALA A 108 3.66 17.57 3.89
CA ALA A 108 2.79 17.28 5.02
C ALA A 108 2.00 15.97 4.80
N ILE A 109 1.63 15.66 3.56
CA ILE A 109 1.00 14.37 3.19
C ILE A 109 1.98 13.21 3.40
N ILE A 110 3.25 13.41 3.04
CA ILE A 110 4.31 12.43 3.26
C ILE A 110 4.49 12.16 4.76
N LEU A 111 4.64 13.22 5.57
CA LEU A 111 4.78 13.10 7.02
C LEU A 111 3.56 12.45 7.67
N ALA A 112 2.34 12.76 7.21
CA ALA A 112 1.12 12.11 7.68
C ALA A 112 1.13 10.60 7.38
N GLY A 113 1.60 10.18 6.21
CA GLY A 113 1.75 8.77 5.86
C GLY A 113 2.73 8.04 6.78
N VAL A 114 3.87 8.67 7.11
CA VAL A 114 4.85 8.11 8.06
C VAL A 114 4.26 8.03 9.47
N ALA A 115 3.63 9.10 9.96
CA ALA A 115 3.01 9.12 11.29
C ALA A 115 1.90 8.06 11.42
N LEU A 116 1.07 7.92 10.38
CA LEU A 116 0.01 6.92 10.36
C LEU A 116 0.56 5.49 10.31
N SER A 117 1.66 5.28 9.56
CA SER A 117 2.37 4.00 9.58
C SER A 117 2.84 3.65 10.99
N SER A 118 3.47 4.59 11.69
CA SER A 118 3.90 4.39 13.09
C SER A 118 2.73 4.13 14.03
N LEU A 119 1.59 4.79 13.84
CA LEU A 119 0.38 4.57 14.64
C LEU A 119 -0.12 3.12 14.48
N PHE A 120 -0.25 2.64 13.24
CA PHE A 120 -0.69 1.28 12.98
C PHE A 120 0.33 0.23 13.43
N THR A 121 1.63 0.48 13.28
CA THR A 121 2.68 -0.39 13.81
C THR A 121 2.56 -0.52 15.34
N SER A 122 2.46 0.61 16.06
CA SER A 122 2.28 0.61 17.51
C SER A 122 0.97 -0.06 17.93
N GLY A 123 -0.12 0.18 17.20
CA GLY A 123 -1.40 -0.51 17.42
C GLY A 123 -1.27 -2.02 17.23
N THR A 124 -0.51 -2.46 16.23
CA THR A 124 -0.29 -3.88 15.94
C THR A 124 0.53 -4.54 17.06
N ILE A 125 1.52 -3.84 17.61
CA ILE A 125 2.28 -4.30 18.77
C ILE A 125 1.39 -4.36 20.01
N LEU A 126 0.56 -3.34 20.25
CA LEU A 126 -0.39 -3.32 21.37
C LEU A 126 -1.38 -4.48 21.30
N VAL A 127 -1.90 -4.80 20.12
CA VAL A 127 -2.78 -5.97 19.94
C VAL A 127 -2.00 -7.26 20.22
N GLN A 128 -0.79 -7.40 19.70
CA GLN A 128 0.07 -8.58 19.94
C GLN A 128 0.47 -8.75 21.41
N TYR A 129 0.51 -7.68 22.20
CA TYR A 129 0.76 -7.79 23.65
C TYR A 129 -0.26 -8.68 24.37
N PHE A 130 -1.51 -8.70 23.89
CA PHE A 130 -2.57 -9.56 24.43
C PHE A 130 -2.70 -10.90 23.70
N ALA A 131 -1.84 -11.18 22.73
CA ALA A 131 -1.89 -12.36 21.89
C ALA A 131 -1.10 -13.52 22.52
N THR A 132 -1.54 -14.73 22.22
CA THR A 132 -0.81 -15.97 22.52
C THR A 132 0.29 -16.20 21.48
N ASP A 133 1.28 -17.05 21.79
CA ASP A 133 2.38 -17.37 20.86
C ASP A 133 1.87 -17.89 19.50
N ILE A 134 0.76 -18.63 19.50
CA ILE A 134 0.11 -19.17 18.30
C ILE A 134 -0.50 -18.04 17.45
N GLU A 135 -1.14 -17.07 18.08
CA GLU A 135 -1.74 -15.93 17.38
C GLU A 135 -0.68 -15.01 16.80
N ILE A 136 0.39 -14.74 17.56
CA ILE A 136 1.53 -13.97 17.06
C ILE A 136 2.12 -14.66 15.82
N ALA A 137 2.35 -15.97 15.87
CA ALA A 137 2.80 -16.73 14.71
C ALA A 137 1.82 -16.60 13.53
N THR A 138 0.51 -16.67 13.79
CA THR A 138 -0.53 -16.52 12.77
C THR A 138 -0.49 -15.12 12.11
N VAL A 139 -0.32 -14.05 12.89
CA VAL A 139 -0.17 -12.68 12.37
C VAL A 139 1.07 -12.55 11.49
N VAL A 140 2.19 -13.13 11.92
CA VAL A 140 3.45 -13.13 11.18
C VAL A 140 3.31 -13.89 9.85
N PHE A 141 2.72 -15.09 9.87
CA PHE A 141 2.45 -15.86 8.66
C PHE A 141 1.52 -15.12 7.69
N TRP A 142 0.49 -14.46 8.20
CA TRP A 142 -0.42 -13.67 7.37
C TRP A 142 0.28 -12.47 6.72
N THR A 143 1.19 -11.82 7.45
CA THR A 143 1.94 -10.66 6.96
C THR A 143 2.97 -11.03 5.89
N PHE A 144 3.64 -12.17 6.03
CA PHE A 144 4.54 -12.68 4.98
C PHE A 144 3.79 -13.24 3.77
N GLY A 145 2.55 -13.70 3.98
CA GLY A 145 1.76 -14.40 2.98
C GLY A 145 2.18 -15.86 2.84
N ASP A 146 1.22 -16.72 2.52
CA ASP A 146 1.43 -18.14 2.28
C ASP A 146 0.67 -18.57 1.01
N VAL A 147 1.39 -19.17 0.06
CA VAL A 147 0.83 -19.71 -1.19
C VAL A 147 0.47 -21.21 -1.04
N ALA A 148 1.09 -21.91 -0.10
CA ALA A 148 0.92 -23.34 0.12
C ALA A 148 -0.48 -23.70 0.65
N ARG A 149 -1.14 -22.77 1.35
CA ARG A 149 -2.50 -22.95 1.89
C ARG A 149 -3.62 -22.53 0.93
N SER A 150 -3.29 -22.13 -0.31
CA SER A 150 -4.25 -21.54 -1.25
C SER A 150 -5.33 -22.54 -1.70
N ASN A 151 -6.60 -22.21 -1.46
CA ASN A 151 -7.76 -22.97 -1.94
C ASN A 151 -8.25 -22.41 -3.29
N TRP A 152 -8.48 -23.26 -4.29
CA TRP A 152 -8.98 -22.87 -5.62
C TRP A 152 -10.24 -21.99 -5.59
N ARG A 153 -11.12 -22.18 -4.58
CA ARG A 153 -12.31 -21.32 -4.40
C ARG A 153 -11.94 -19.90 -3.96
N GLU A 154 -11.02 -19.76 -3.01
CA GLU A 154 -10.54 -18.47 -2.50
C GLU A 154 -9.75 -17.73 -3.59
N THR A 155 -8.89 -18.45 -4.31
CA THR A 155 -8.16 -17.92 -5.46
C THR A 155 -9.11 -17.45 -6.56
N GLY A 156 -10.16 -18.23 -6.86
CA GLY A 156 -11.17 -17.85 -7.85
C GLY A 156 -11.95 -16.58 -7.45
N LEU A 157 -12.31 -16.46 -6.18
CA LEU A 157 -12.99 -15.26 -5.67
C LEU A 157 -12.08 -14.03 -5.71
N LEU A 158 -10.82 -14.16 -5.26
CA LEU A 158 -9.81 -13.10 -5.38
C LEU A 158 -9.59 -12.68 -6.83
N ALA A 159 -9.41 -13.64 -7.74
CA ALA A 159 -9.23 -13.37 -9.16
C ALA A 159 -10.44 -12.66 -9.78
N LEU A 160 -11.66 -13.02 -9.37
CA LEU A 160 -12.88 -12.37 -9.86
C LEU A 160 -13.00 -10.94 -9.36
N VAL A 161 -12.77 -10.69 -8.06
CA VAL A 161 -12.85 -9.34 -7.48
C VAL A 161 -11.74 -8.44 -8.02
N THR A 162 -10.50 -8.92 -8.03
CA THR A 162 -9.36 -8.18 -8.56
C THR A 162 -9.48 -7.97 -10.07
N GLY A 163 -9.90 -9.00 -10.82
CA GLY A 163 -10.15 -8.90 -12.25
C GLY A 163 -11.24 -7.89 -12.58
N GLY A 164 -12.35 -7.90 -11.83
CA GLY A 164 -13.42 -6.91 -11.93
C GLY A 164 -12.92 -5.49 -11.66
N ALA A 165 -12.12 -5.29 -10.61
CA ALA A 165 -11.52 -3.99 -10.30
C ALA A 165 -10.57 -3.52 -11.41
N VAL A 166 -9.71 -4.40 -11.93
CA VAL A 166 -8.79 -4.09 -13.04
C VAL A 166 -9.58 -3.70 -14.28
N LEU A 167 -10.61 -4.48 -14.65
CA LEU A 167 -11.46 -4.16 -15.79
C LEU A 167 -12.14 -2.80 -15.62
N TYR A 168 -12.71 -2.53 -14.45
CA TYR A 168 -13.32 -1.24 -14.13
C TYR A 168 -12.33 -0.08 -14.34
N TYR A 169 -11.10 -0.19 -13.83
CA TYR A 169 -10.07 0.84 -14.01
C TYR A 169 -9.60 0.96 -15.46
N LEU A 170 -9.55 -0.13 -16.22
CA LEU A 170 -9.19 -0.10 -17.64
C LEU A 170 -10.25 0.61 -18.49
N PHE A 171 -11.53 0.41 -18.20
CA PHE A 171 -12.61 1.13 -18.90
C PHE A 171 -12.58 2.63 -18.58
N HIS A 172 -12.32 3.00 -17.33
CA HIS A 172 -12.27 4.41 -16.88
C HIS A 172 -10.87 5.03 -17.00
N ARG A 173 -9.92 4.39 -17.70
CA ARG A 173 -8.53 4.86 -17.80
C ARG A 173 -8.42 6.25 -18.45
N TRP A 174 -9.35 6.59 -19.33
CA TRP A 174 -9.33 7.87 -20.05
C TRP A 174 -9.71 9.03 -19.14
N ASP A 175 -10.71 8.86 -18.28
CA ASP A 175 -11.11 9.85 -17.28
C ASP A 175 -10.01 10.03 -16.22
N LEU A 176 -9.37 8.94 -15.81
CA LEU A 176 -8.22 8.96 -14.89
C LEU A 176 -7.00 9.67 -15.51
N ASN A 177 -6.71 9.39 -16.78
CA ASN A 177 -5.64 10.09 -17.50
C ASN A 177 -5.95 11.58 -17.65
N ALA A 178 -7.19 11.95 -17.96
CA ALA A 178 -7.60 13.35 -18.08
C ALA A 178 -7.41 14.13 -16.76
N MET A 179 -7.75 13.53 -15.60
CA MET A 179 -7.47 14.13 -14.29
C MET A 179 -5.96 14.33 -14.05
N SER A 180 -5.12 13.37 -14.45
CA SER A 180 -3.66 13.50 -14.30
C SER A 180 -3.05 14.58 -15.20
N THR A 181 -3.59 14.75 -16.42
CA THR A 181 -3.10 15.76 -17.38
C THR A 181 -3.56 17.18 -17.02
N GLY A 182 -4.72 17.30 -16.35
CA GLY A 182 -5.24 18.56 -15.83
C GLY A 182 -4.36 19.18 -14.73
N GLU A 183 -3.79 18.35 -13.84
CA GLU A 183 -2.85 18.82 -12.80
C GLU A 183 -1.52 19.32 -13.38
N GLU A 184 -1.01 18.68 -14.44
CA GLU A 184 0.21 19.10 -15.15
C GLU A 184 0.02 20.46 -15.84
N SER A 185 -1.16 20.68 -16.45
CA SER A 185 -1.53 21.93 -17.11
C SER A 185 -1.74 23.08 -16.12
N ALA A 186 -2.25 22.78 -14.92
CA ALA A 186 -2.41 23.76 -13.85
C ALA A 186 -1.09 24.10 -13.12
N ARG A 187 -0.07 23.22 -13.21
CA ARG A 187 1.29 23.49 -12.70
C ARG A 187 2.18 24.25 -13.68
N ALA A 188 1.84 24.24 -14.97
CA ALA A 188 2.59 24.89 -16.04
C ALA A 188 2.19 26.35 -16.28
N LEU A 189 1.12 26.83 -15.63
CA LEU A 189 0.65 28.23 -15.60
C LEU A 189 0.97 28.86 -14.24
#